data_AF-A0ABC9DZE5-F1
#
_entry.id   AF-A0ABC9DZE5-F1
#
_cell.length_a   1.000
_cell.length_b   1.000
_cell.length_c   1.000
_cell.angle_alpha   90.00
_cell.angle_beta   90.00
_cell.angle_gamma   90.00
#
_symmetry.space_group_name_H-M   'P 1'
#
loop_
_entity.id
_entity.type
_entity.pdbx_description
1 polymer ?
#
loop_
_entity_poly.entity_id
_entity_poly.type
_entity_poly.pdbx_seq_one_letter_code
_entity_poly.pdbx_strand_id
1 'polypeptide(L)'
;MANKPDWLLEINPEGKVPIVKLEDKWIADSDVITQTLEEKYPEPPLATPPDKASVGSKIFSTFIVFLKSKDPSDGTEQALLDELTSFDSHLKDNGPFINGGAISAADLSLGPKLYHMEIALGHYKNWSVPDSLSHVKQYMKSIFSMDSFVKTLALQEDVIAGWRPKVMG
;
A
#
# COMPACT_ATOMS: atom_id res chain seq x y z
N MET A 1 3.00 11.98 16.00
CA MET A 1 2.26 13.14 15.44
C MET A 1 1.88 14.07 16.57
N ALA A 2 2.77 14.96 17.00
CA ALA A 2 2.54 15.75 18.22
C ALA A 2 1.94 17.15 17.99
N ASN A 3 1.95 17.68 16.75
CA ASN A 3 1.52 19.06 16.46
C ASN A 3 0.56 19.09 15.27
N LYS A 4 -0.69 18.67 15.46
CA LYS A 4 -1.73 18.82 14.43
C LYS A 4 -2.23 20.28 14.45
N PRO A 5 -2.38 20.95 13.31
CA PRO A 5 -2.89 22.32 13.27
C PRO A 5 -4.39 22.35 13.57
N ASP A 6 -4.88 23.42 14.22
CA ASP A 6 -6.27 23.52 14.69
C ASP A 6 -7.29 23.38 13.54
N TRP A 7 -7.02 24.01 12.39
CA TRP A 7 -7.90 23.93 11.21
C TRP A 7 -8.15 22.49 10.75
N LEU A 8 -7.21 21.56 10.97
CA LEU A 8 -7.39 20.15 10.61
C LEU A 8 -8.45 19.50 11.51
N LEU A 9 -8.46 19.84 12.80
CA LEU A 9 -9.42 19.31 13.77
C LEU A 9 -10.81 19.94 13.59
N GLU A 10 -10.88 21.17 13.09
CA GLU A 10 -12.13 21.81 12.70
C GLU A 10 -12.82 21.08 11.53
N ILE A 11 -12.05 20.63 10.52
CA ILE A 11 -12.62 19.93 9.36
C ILE A 11 -12.74 18.42 9.56
N ASN A 12 -11.91 17.83 10.41
CA ASN A 12 -11.94 16.41 10.77
C ASN A 12 -11.55 16.25 12.26
N PRO A 13 -12.54 16.13 13.16
CA PRO A 13 -12.30 16.00 14.60
C PRO A 13 -11.41 14.81 15.00
N GLU A 14 -11.36 13.75 14.20
CA GLU A 14 -10.45 12.62 14.45
C GLU A 14 -8.98 12.96 14.16
N GLY A 15 -8.74 14.04 13.41
CA GLY A 15 -7.44 14.50 12.94
C GLY A 15 -6.69 13.43 12.14
N LYS A 16 -7.42 12.50 11.50
CA LYS A 16 -6.85 11.48 10.61
C LYS A 16 -6.65 12.05 9.22
N VAL A 17 -5.68 11.50 8.52
CA VAL A 17 -5.37 11.80 7.11
C VAL A 17 -5.41 10.48 6.33
N PRO A 18 -5.68 10.48 5.01
CA PRO A 18 -5.91 11.66 4.15
C PRO A 18 -7.30 12.30 4.31
N ILE A 19 -7.40 13.57 3.89
CA ILE A 19 -8.63 14.33 3.71
C ILE A 19 -8.49 15.12 2.40
N VAL A 20 -9.55 15.16 1.60
CA VAL A 20 -9.63 16.00 0.40
C VAL A 20 -10.82 16.96 0.51
N LYS A 21 -10.68 18.16 -0.05
CA LYS A 21 -11.82 19.04 -0.33
C LYS A 21 -12.23 18.84 -1.78
N LEU A 22 -13.38 18.21 -2.01
CA LEU A 22 -13.98 18.10 -3.34
C LEU A 22 -15.17 19.05 -3.40
N GLU A 23 -15.10 20.03 -4.31
CA GLU A 23 -15.99 21.21 -4.30
C GLU A 23 -15.95 21.89 -2.93
N ASP A 24 -17.04 21.82 -2.17
CA ASP A 24 -17.18 22.43 -0.85
C ASP A 24 -17.41 21.41 0.26
N LYS A 25 -17.12 20.13 0.00
CA LYS A 25 -17.23 19.05 0.98
C LYS A 25 -15.86 18.49 1.32
N TRP A 26 -15.59 18.39 2.61
CA TRP A 26 -14.43 17.67 3.15
C TRP A 26 -14.77 16.19 3.23
N ILE A 27 -13.90 15.35 2.67
CA ILE A 27 -14.06 13.91 2.63
C ILE A 27 -12.79 13.30 3.21
N ALA A 28 -12.95 12.48 4.24
CA ALA A 28 -11.87 11.73 4.88
C ALA A 28 -11.98 10.24 4.48
N ASP A 29 -10.97 9.46 4.88
CA ASP A 29 -10.80 8.04 4.55
C ASP A 29 -10.43 7.80 3.08
N SER A 30 -9.30 7.13 2.85
CA SER A 30 -8.80 6.89 1.49
C SER A 30 -9.77 6.09 0.62
N ASP A 31 -10.50 5.13 1.19
CA ASP A 31 -11.41 4.28 0.43
C ASP A 31 -12.63 5.11 -0.02
N VAL A 32 -13.16 5.94 0.86
CA VAL A 32 -14.26 6.87 0.54
C VAL A 32 -13.81 7.95 -0.46
N ILE A 33 -12.61 8.49 -0.28
CA ILE A 33 -12.03 9.50 -1.19
C ILE A 33 -11.89 8.93 -2.61
N THR A 34 -11.27 7.75 -2.73
CA THR A 34 -11.05 7.11 -4.04
C THR A 34 -12.35 6.71 -4.72
N GLN A 35 -13.34 6.20 -3.99
CA GLN A 35 -14.67 5.95 -4.54
C GLN A 35 -15.35 7.24 -5.03
N THR A 36 -15.28 8.32 -4.24
CA THR A 36 -15.89 9.60 -4.64
C THR A 36 -15.21 10.19 -5.88
N LEU A 37 -13.88 10.02 -5.99
CA LEU A 37 -13.13 10.43 -7.17
C LEU A 37 -13.54 9.63 -8.41
N GLU A 38 -13.72 8.31 -8.30
CA GLU A 38 -14.20 7.45 -9.40
C GLU A 38 -15.60 7.86 -9.87
N GLU A 39 -16.53 8.11 -8.94
CA GLU A 39 -17.90 8.54 -9.27
C GLU A 39 -17.91 9.91 -9.98
N LYS A 40 -17.02 10.81 -9.58
CA LYS A 40 -16.95 12.17 -10.12
C LYS A 40 -16.15 12.28 -11.41
N TYR A 41 -15.10 11.47 -11.55
CA TYR A 41 -14.18 11.45 -12.68
C TYR A 41 -14.04 10.01 -13.21
N PRO A 42 -15.09 9.48 -13.87
CA PRO A 42 -15.13 8.08 -14.27
C PRO A 42 -14.18 7.71 -15.41
N GLU A 43 -13.50 8.68 -16.01
CA GLU A 43 -12.60 8.47 -17.15
C GLU A 43 -11.19 9.03 -16.86
N PRO A 44 -10.14 8.20 -16.96
CA PRO A 44 -10.17 6.76 -17.22
C PRO A 44 -10.73 5.96 -16.03
N PRO A 45 -11.45 4.84 -16.24
CA PRO A 45 -12.02 4.06 -15.15
C PRO A 45 -10.94 3.36 -14.35
N LEU A 46 -11.01 3.46 -13.02
CA LEU A 46 -10.09 2.80 -12.09
C LEU A 46 -10.79 1.76 -11.22
N ALA A 47 -12.12 1.63 -11.29
CA ALA A 47 -12.84 0.63 -10.51
C ALA A 47 -12.27 -0.79 -10.70
N THR A 48 -11.94 -1.46 -9.59
CA THR A 48 -11.52 -2.87 -9.58
C THR A 48 -12.77 -3.77 -9.52
N PRO A 49 -12.88 -4.82 -10.36
CA PRO A 49 -13.95 -5.80 -10.26
C PRO A 49 -14.03 -6.43 -8.84
N PRO A 50 -15.25 -6.68 -8.30
CA PRO A 50 -15.41 -7.17 -6.93
C PRO A 50 -14.68 -8.48 -6.63
N ASP A 51 -14.59 -9.39 -7.61
CA ASP A 51 -13.87 -10.66 -7.51
C ASP A 51 -12.34 -10.50 -7.38
N LYS A 52 -11.80 -9.34 -7.74
CA LYS A 52 -10.38 -9.00 -7.66
C LYS A 52 -10.03 -8.02 -6.54
N ALA A 53 -11.03 -7.42 -5.90
CA ALA A 53 -10.83 -6.37 -4.89
C ALA A 53 -10.01 -6.84 -3.67
N SER A 54 -10.07 -8.12 -3.32
CA SER A 54 -9.34 -8.68 -2.18
C SER A 54 -7.94 -9.21 -2.50
N VAL A 55 -7.52 -9.20 -3.77
CA VAL A 55 -6.21 -9.69 -4.20
C VAL A 55 -5.11 -8.90 -3.51
N GLY A 56 -4.22 -9.58 -2.78
CA GLY A 56 -3.11 -8.95 -2.04
C GLY A 56 -3.51 -8.17 -0.79
N SER A 57 -4.79 -8.17 -0.40
CA SER A 57 -5.32 -7.34 0.71
C SER A 57 -4.65 -7.61 2.07
N LYS A 58 -4.18 -8.84 2.30
CA LYS A 58 -3.56 -9.25 3.56
C LYS A 58 -2.06 -8.96 3.65
N ILE A 59 -1.38 -8.70 2.51
CA ILE A 59 0.07 -8.48 2.44
C ILE A 59 0.51 -7.41 3.44
N PHE A 60 -0.21 -6.28 3.52
CA PHE A 60 0.19 -5.21 4.43
C PHE A 60 0.06 -5.64 5.89
N SER A 61 -1.02 -6.31 6.28
CA SER A 61 -1.18 -6.76 7.67
C SER A 61 -0.11 -7.78 8.07
N THR A 62 0.21 -8.75 7.22
CA THR A 62 1.26 -9.75 7.49
C THR A 62 2.66 -9.12 7.49
N PHE A 63 2.91 -8.16 6.59
CA PHE A 63 4.13 -7.33 6.64
C PHE A 63 4.30 -6.64 7.99
N ILE A 64 3.26 -5.98 8.53
CA ILE A 64 3.35 -5.27 9.81
C ILE A 64 3.67 -6.23 10.95
N VAL A 65 3.02 -7.39 10.97
CA VAL A 65 3.24 -8.43 11.97
C VAL A 65 4.69 -8.93 11.89
N PHE A 66 5.16 -9.29 10.70
CA PHE A 66 6.54 -9.72 10.50
C PHE A 66 7.55 -8.64 10.87
N LEU A 67 7.34 -7.39 10.45
CA LEU A 67 8.22 -6.27 10.76
C LEU A 67 8.41 -6.08 12.28
N LYS A 68 7.34 -6.25 13.06
CA LYS A 68 7.36 -6.11 14.53
C LYS A 68 7.92 -7.31 15.27
N SER A 69 7.84 -8.50 14.66
CA SER A 69 8.33 -9.74 15.27
C SER A 69 9.82 -9.63 15.66
N LYS A 70 10.13 -10.14 16.85
CA LYS A 70 11.50 -10.29 17.38
C LYS A 70 11.99 -11.72 17.37
N ASP A 71 11.09 -12.68 17.14
CA ASP A 71 11.40 -14.11 17.11
C ASP A 71 11.44 -14.57 15.65
N PRO A 72 12.62 -14.97 15.12
CA PRO A 72 12.73 -15.45 13.75
C PRO A 72 11.99 -16.78 13.50
N SER A 73 11.50 -17.46 14.54
CA SER A 73 10.87 -18.79 14.44
C SER A 73 9.35 -18.75 14.66
N ASP A 74 8.74 -17.57 14.80
CA ASP A 74 7.31 -17.41 15.08
C ASP A 74 6.38 -17.59 13.86
N GLY A 75 6.96 -17.88 12.69
CA GLY A 75 6.24 -18.13 11.45
C GLY A 75 5.69 -16.87 10.76
N THR A 76 5.97 -15.67 11.28
CA THR A 76 5.44 -14.42 10.69
C THR A 76 6.04 -14.10 9.32
N GLU A 77 7.31 -14.47 9.10
CA GLU A 77 7.92 -14.40 7.76
C GLU A 77 7.19 -15.32 6.78
N GLN A 78 6.93 -16.56 7.18
CA GLN A 78 6.25 -17.54 6.32
C GLN A 78 4.84 -17.06 5.96
N ALA A 79 4.10 -16.48 6.91
CA ALA A 79 2.80 -15.90 6.64
C ALA A 79 2.84 -14.76 5.60
N LEU A 80 3.89 -13.93 5.60
CA LEU A 80 4.09 -12.93 4.55
C LEU A 80 4.43 -13.58 3.21
N LEU A 81 5.31 -14.59 3.22
CA LEU A 81 5.69 -15.33 2.01
C LEU A 81 4.50 -16.05 1.37
N ASP A 82 3.59 -16.61 2.16
CA ASP A 82 2.39 -17.28 1.66
C ASP A 82 1.46 -16.29 0.94
N GLU A 83 1.25 -15.11 1.51
CA GLU A 83 0.45 -14.04 0.89
C GLU A 83 1.11 -13.52 -0.39
N LEU A 84 2.44 -13.33 -0.40
CA LEU A 84 3.19 -12.93 -1.60
C LEU A 84 3.19 -14.03 -2.67
N THR A 85 3.22 -15.30 -2.30
CA THR A 85 3.16 -16.45 -3.22
C THR A 85 1.79 -16.56 -3.87
N SER A 86 0.72 -16.37 -3.09
CA SER A 86 -0.64 -16.29 -3.62
C SER A 86 -0.79 -15.12 -4.60
N PHE A 87 -0.21 -13.96 -4.26
CA PHE A 87 -0.23 -12.79 -5.13
C PHE A 87 0.60 -12.98 -6.41
N ASP A 88 1.78 -13.60 -6.33
CA ASP A 88 2.60 -13.93 -7.51
C ASP A 88 1.84 -14.84 -8.48
N SER A 89 1.17 -15.86 -7.93
CA SER A 89 0.35 -16.80 -8.70
C SER A 89 -0.81 -16.07 -9.41
N HIS A 90 -1.48 -15.15 -8.72
CA HIS A 90 -2.52 -14.32 -9.34
C HIS A 90 -1.97 -13.49 -10.50
N LEU A 91 -0.84 -12.80 -10.29
CA LEU A 91 -0.21 -11.95 -11.31
C LEU A 91 0.29 -12.76 -12.51
N LYS A 92 0.77 -13.99 -12.29
CA LYS A 92 1.16 -14.89 -13.38
C LYS A 92 -0.01 -15.19 -14.31
N ASP A 93 -1.18 -15.49 -13.75
CA ASP A 93 -2.34 -15.93 -14.52
C ASP A 93 -3.19 -14.76 -15.06
N ASN A 94 -3.16 -13.61 -14.37
CA ASN A 94 -4.07 -12.50 -14.62
C ASN A 94 -3.40 -11.14 -14.81
N GLY A 95 -2.06 -11.05 -14.77
CA GLY A 95 -1.31 -9.79 -14.80
C GLY A 95 -1.31 -9.06 -16.15
N PRO A 96 -0.56 -7.95 -16.28
CA PRO A 96 0.51 -7.49 -15.37
C PRO A 96 0.06 -6.74 -14.11
N PHE A 97 -1.17 -6.23 -14.03
CA PHE A 97 -1.74 -5.59 -12.84
C PHE A 97 -2.82 -6.49 -12.19
N ILE A 98 -3.38 -6.08 -11.05
CA ILE A 98 -4.41 -6.87 -10.34
C ILE A 98 -5.59 -7.19 -11.27
N ASN A 99 -5.99 -6.21 -12.10
CA ASN A 99 -7.06 -6.35 -13.08
C ASN A 99 -6.57 -6.63 -14.52
N GLY A 100 -5.34 -7.11 -14.71
CA GLY A 100 -4.78 -7.42 -16.02
C GLY A 100 -4.08 -6.26 -16.67
N GLY A 101 -4.48 -5.90 -17.89
CA GLY A 101 -3.73 -4.99 -18.75
C GLY A 101 -3.67 -3.53 -18.27
N ALA A 102 -4.58 -3.12 -17.38
CA ALA A 102 -4.70 -1.76 -16.90
C ALA A 102 -4.65 -1.68 -15.38
N ILE A 103 -4.11 -0.57 -14.87
CA ILE A 103 -4.11 -0.27 -13.45
C ILE A 103 -5.53 -0.02 -12.93
N SER A 104 -5.78 -0.33 -11.67
CA SER A 104 -7.05 -0.11 -11.00
C SER A 104 -6.86 0.39 -9.56
N ALA A 105 -7.95 0.70 -8.87
CA ALA A 105 -7.98 1.19 -7.50
C ALA A 105 -7.26 0.23 -6.53
N ALA A 106 -7.37 -1.09 -6.75
CA ALA A 106 -6.65 -2.09 -5.96
C ALA A 106 -5.13 -1.95 -6.09
N ASP A 107 -4.63 -1.63 -7.29
CA ASP A 107 -3.20 -1.42 -7.52
C ASP A 107 -2.71 -0.14 -6.84
N LEU A 108 -3.51 0.93 -6.94
CA LEU A 108 -3.23 2.21 -6.28
C LEU A 108 -3.30 2.13 -4.76
N SER A 109 -4.09 1.20 -4.22
CA SER A 109 -4.15 0.88 -2.78
C SER A 109 -2.96 0.02 -2.33
N LEU A 110 -2.54 -0.95 -3.14
CA LEU A 110 -1.49 -1.90 -2.77
C LEU A 110 -0.07 -1.37 -3.02
N GLY A 111 0.14 -0.57 -4.07
CA GLY A 111 1.44 -0.01 -4.43
C GLY A 111 2.16 0.69 -3.27
N PRO A 112 1.54 1.69 -2.61
CA PRO A 112 2.16 2.36 -1.46
C PRO A 112 2.47 1.40 -0.30
N LYS A 113 1.63 0.38 -0.07
CA LYS A 113 1.84 -0.63 0.98
C LYS A 113 3.07 -1.49 0.68
N LEU A 114 3.26 -1.91 -0.57
CA LEU A 114 4.45 -2.64 -1.03
C LEU A 114 5.72 -1.79 -0.95
N TYR A 115 5.63 -0.50 -1.23
CA TYR A 115 6.76 0.42 -1.11
C TYR A 115 7.23 0.56 0.36
N HIS A 116 6.28 0.70 1.29
CA HIS A 116 6.59 0.66 2.71
C HIS A 116 7.21 -0.68 3.13
N MET A 117 6.71 -1.80 2.59
CA MET A 117 7.25 -3.14 2.87
C MET A 117 8.71 -3.27 2.41
N GLU A 118 9.01 -2.90 1.16
CA GLU A 118 10.37 -2.98 0.58
C GLU A 118 11.38 -2.21 1.42
N ILE A 119 11.07 -0.95 1.75
CA ILE A 119 11.96 -0.09 2.53
C ILE A 119 12.12 -0.58 3.97
N ALA A 120 11.01 -0.85 4.65
CA ALA A 120 11.04 -1.13 6.07
C ALA A 120 11.66 -2.52 6.35
N LEU A 121 11.30 -3.55 5.58
CA LEU A 121 11.90 -4.88 5.76
C LEU A 121 13.37 -4.90 5.31
N GLY A 122 13.72 -4.19 4.25
CA GLY A 122 15.12 -4.02 3.83
C GLY A 122 15.96 -3.38 4.93
N HIS A 123 15.47 -2.31 5.56
CA HIS A 123 16.20 -1.60 6.61
C HIS A 123 16.24 -2.35 7.96
N TYR A 124 15.09 -2.84 8.44
CA TYR A 124 14.98 -3.37 9.80
C TYR A 124 15.23 -4.88 9.91
N LYS A 125 15.09 -5.63 8.81
CA LYS A 125 15.24 -7.09 8.79
C LYS A 125 16.26 -7.60 7.78
N ASN A 126 16.89 -6.72 6.99
CA ASN A 126 17.74 -7.11 5.85
C ASN A 126 17.03 -8.13 4.93
N TRP A 127 15.73 -7.90 4.72
CA TRP A 127 14.85 -8.81 4.00
C TRP A 127 14.36 -8.16 2.71
N SER A 128 14.25 -8.95 1.65
CA SER A 128 13.71 -8.54 0.35
C SER A 128 12.84 -9.63 -0.24
N VAL A 129 11.89 -9.26 -1.10
CA VAL A 129 11.05 -10.23 -1.83
C VAL A 129 11.95 -11.24 -2.58
N PRO A 130 11.77 -12.56 -2.37
CA PRO A 130 12.58 -13.59 -3.01
C PRO A 130 12.56 -13.51 -4.54
N ASP A 131 13.67 -13.82 -5.19
CA ASP A 131 13.78 -13.84 -6.66
C ASP A 131 12.86 -14.87 -7.34
N SER A 132 12.41 -15.88 -6.60
CA SER A 132 11.42 -16.85 -7.08
C SER A 132 10.03 -16.25 -7.30
N LEU A 133 9.72 -15.09 -6.69
CA LEU A 133 8.46 -14.37 -6.85
C LEU A 133 8.61 -13.28 -7.93
N SER A 134 8.91 -13.73 -9.15
CA SER A 134 9.31 -12.85 -10.25
C SER A 134 8.19 -11.91 -10.72
N HIS A 135 6.93 -12.35 -10.69
CA HIS A 135 5.78 -11.53 -11.10
C HIS A 135 5.52 -10.42 -10.08
N VAL A 136 5.65 -10.70 -8.78
CA VAL A 136 5.58 -9.68 -7.72
C VAL A 136 6.69 -8.65 -7.89
N LYS A 137 7.94 -9.07 -8.14
CA LYS A 137 9.05 -8.13 -8.36
C LYS A 137 8.83 -7.28 -9.60
N GLN A 138 8.32 -7.87 -10.69
CA GLN A 138 7.98 -7.13 -11.91
C GLN A 138 6.82 -6.16 -11.68
N TYR A 139 5.79 -6.56 -10.93
CA TYR A 139 4.68 -5.72 -10.53
C TYR A 139 5.15 -4.51 -9.71
N MET A 140 5.94 -4.74 -8.65
CA MET A 140 6.52 -3.67 -7.83
C MET A 140 7.34 -2.70 -8.68
N LYS A 141 8.24 -3.22 -9.53
CA LYS A 141 9.03 -2.39 -10.45
C LYS A 141 8.15 -1.56 -11.38
N SER A 142 7.08 -2.15 -11.91
CA SER A 142 6.17 -1.47 -12.83
C SER A 142 5.41 -0.34 -12.14
N ILE A 143 4.85 -0.59 -10.95
CA ILE A 143 4.16 0.42 -10.15
C ILE A 143 5.13 1.52 -9.71
N PHE A 144 6.30 1.17 -9.18
CA PHE A 144 7.24 2.15 -8.60
C PHE A 144 7.90 3.05 -9.66
N SER A 145 7.87 2.65 -10.93
CA SER A 145 8.38 3.44 -12.06
C SER A 145 7.31 4.30 -12.73
N MET A 146 6.03 4.23 -12.31
CA MET A 146 4.99 5.08 -12.86
C MET A 146 5.22 6.54 -12.49
N ASP A 147 5.02 7.45 -13.44
CA ASP A 147 5.11 8.90 -13.23
C ASP A 147 4.28 9.38 -12.02
N SER A 148 3.05 8.87 -11.86
CA SER A 148 2.18 9.22 -10.74
C SER A 148 2.74 8.75 -9.39
N PHE A 149 3.31 7.54 -9.37
CA PHE A 149 3.93 6.99 -8.17
C PHE A 149 5.16 7.80 -7.78
N VAL A 150 6.09 7.99 -8.72
CA VAL A 150 7.33 8.77 -8.51
C VAL A 150 7.05 10.17 -7.99
N LYS A 151 6.00 10.85 -8.50
CA LYS A 151 5.60 12.20 -8.06
C LYS A 151 4.99 12.27 -6.66
N THR A 152 4.63 11.13 -6.06
CA THR A 152 3.93 11.04 -4.77
C THR A 152 4.71 10.26 -3.71
N LEU A 153 5.93 9.83 -4.03
CA LEU A 153 6.79 9.06 -3.12
C LEU A 153 7.16 9.86 -1.86
N ALA A 154 7.07 9.18 -0.71
CA ALA A 154 7.78 9.59 0.48
C ALA A 154 9.27 9.27 0.35
N LEU A 155 10.12 10.08 0.96
CA LEU A 155 11.56 9.79 1.02
C LEU A 155 11.79 8.52 1.83
N GLN A 156 12.81 7.74 1.44
CA GLN A 156 13.11 6.46 2.09
C GLN A 156 13.42 6.65 3.59
N GLU A 157 14.16 7.68 3.93
CA GLU A 157 14.49 8.07 5.30
C GLU A 157 13.25 8.43 6.13
N ASP A 158 12.24 9.05 5.53
CA ASP A 158 10.99 9.41 6.20
C ASP A 158 10.14 8.17 6.46
N VAL A 159 10.11 7.22 5.51
CA VAL A 159 9.45 5.93 5.70
C VAL A 159 10.11 5.16 6.85
N ILE A 160 11.44 5.07 6.87
CA ILE A 160 12.20 4.43 7.96
C ILE A 160 11.88 5.12 9.29
N ALA A 161 12.02 6.45 9.35
CA ALA A 161 11.75 7.22 10.57
C ALA A 161 10.31 7.03 11.07
N GLY A 162 9.33 6.95 10.17
CA GLY A 162 7.93 6.71 10.48
C GLY A 162 7.66 5.31 11.06
N TRP A 163 8.39 4.29 10.62
CA TRP A 163 8.28 2.93 11.16
C TRP A 163 9.04 2.73 12.47
N ARG A 164 10.13 3.48 12.71
CA ARG A 164 11.01 3.30 13.87
C ARG A 164 10.28 3.13 15.22
N PRO A 165 9.29 3.96 15.60
CA PRO A 165 8.62 3.82 16.90
C PRO A 165 7.80 2.52 17.02
N LYS A 166 7.37 1.95 15.89
CA LYS A 166 6.60 0.70 15.85
C LYS A 166 7.49 -0.54 15.92
N VAL A 167 8.77 -0.39 15.60
CA VAL A 167 9.76 -1.47 15.60
C VAL A 167 10.57 -1.46 16.89
N MET A 168 10.93 -0.28 17.39
CA MET A 168 11.81 -0.11 18.56
C MET A 168 11.06 0.16 19.86
N GLY A 169 9.79 0.53 19.80
CA GLY A 169 8.90 0.66 20.96
C GLY A 169 8.18 -0.65 21.21
#